data_AF-A0A2D4G343-F1
#
_entry.id   AF-A0A2D4G343-F1
#
_cell.length_a   1.000
_cell.length_b   1.000
_cell.length_c   1.000
_cell.angle_alpha   90.00
_cell.angle_beta   90.00
_cell.angle_gamma   90.00
#
_symmetry.space_group_name_H-M   'P 1'
#
loop_
_entity.id
_entity.type
_entity.pdbx_description
1 polymer ?
#
loop_
_entity_poly.entity_id
_entity_poly.type
_entity_poly.pdbx_seq_one_letter_code
_entity_poly.pdbx_strand_id
1 'polypeptide(L)'
;NCSEQGDGLDNSVASPGTGDDDDPDKDKKRQKKRGIFPKVATNIMRAWLFQHLTHPYPSEEQKKQLAQDTGLTILQVNNWFINARRRIVQPMIDQSNRAVSQGAA
;
A
#
# COMPACT_ATOMS: atom_id res chain seq x y z
N ASN A 1 44.41 -36.29 -57.89
CA ASN A 1 43.63 -37.49 -57.51
C ASN A 1 44.02 -37.79 -56.07
N CYS A 2 43.37 -37.10 -55.12
CA CYS A 2 42.36 -37.66 -54.17
C CYS A 2 43.04 -38.58 -53.15
N SER A 3 42.93 -38.44 -51.83
CA SER A 3 41.88 -37.95 -50.93
C SER A 3 42.59 -37.36 -49.67
N GLU A 4 42.04 -36.58 -48.73
CA GLU A 4 40.94 -36.81 -47.79
C GLU A 4 40.75 -35.51 -46.95
N GLN A 5 39.50 -35.15 -46.61
CA GLN A 5 39.02 -34.38 -45.45
C GLN A 5 37.65 -33.80 -45.85
N GLY A 6 36.51 -34.09 -45.23
CA GLY A 6 36.12 -34.90 -44.09
C GLY A 6 34.67 -34.48 -43.83
N ASP A 7 33.71 -35.34 -44.14
CA ASP A 7 32.28 -35.10 -43.94
C ASP A 7 31.81 -36.05 -42.84
N GLY A 8 31.25 -35.50 -41.76
CA GLY A 8 30.86 -36.28 -40.58
C GLY A 8 30.04 -35.43 -39.63
N LEU A 9 28.73 -35.43 -39.90
CA LEU A 9 27.68 -34.83 -39.09
C LEU A 9 27.61 -35.55 -37.73
N ASP A 10 27.70 -34.82 -36.62
CA ASP A 10 27.27 -35.30 -35.31
C ASP A 10 26.12 -34.47 -34.73
N ASN A 11 25.30 -35.21 -34.01
CA ASN A 11 23.91 -34.97 -33.69
C ASN A 11 23.78 -34.51 -32.23
N SER A 12 22.71 -33.76 -31.95
CA SER A 12 22.09 -33.56 -30.64
C SER A 12 22.80 -32.66 -29.63
N VAL A 13 22.25 -31.45 -29.49
CA VAL A 13 21.78 -31.01 -28.17
C VAL A 13 20.35 -30.48 -28.34
N ALA A 14 19.39 -31.38 -28.12
CA ALA A 14 18.08 -30.97 -27.65
C ALA A 14 18.24 -30.64 -26.17
N SER A 15 17.97 -29.41 -25.77
CA SER A 15 17.63 -29.11 -24.38
C SER A 15 16.46 -28.14 -24.40
N PRO A 16 15.28 -28.59 -23.92
CA PRO A 16 14.09 -27.77 -23.84
C PRO A 16 14.27 -26.83 -22.65
N GLY A 17 14.77 -25.63 -22.90
CA GLY A 17 14.71 -24.52 -21.96
C GLY A 17 13.27 -24.03 -21.90
N THR A 18 12.48 -24.69 -21.05
CA THR A 18 11.28 -24.20 -20.37
C THR A 18 10.74 -22.87 -20.93
N GLY A 19 9.71 -22.97 -21.77
CA GLY A 19 8.78 -21.88 -21.96
C GLY A 19 8.19 -21.54 -20.61
N ASP A 20 8.70 -20.48 -19.99
CA ASP A 20 8.02 -19.75 -18.92
C ASP A 20 6.96 -18.88 -19.64
N ASP A 21 5.96 -19.59 -20.17
CA ASP A 21 4.69 -19.02 -20.61
C ASP A 21 3.88 -18.67 -19.35
N ASP A 22 3.57 -17.39 -19.23
CA ASP A 22 2.36 -16.85 -18.58
C ASP A 22 2.23 -16.93 -17.04
N ASP A 23 2.50 -15.80 -16.35
CA ASP A 23 1.52 -15.28 -15.37
C ASP A 23 1.60 -13.74 -15.25
N PRO A 24 0.93 -12.97 -16.12
CA PRO A 24 0.64 -11.56 -15.89
C PRO A 24 -0.58 -11.31 -14.96
N ASP A 25 -1.03 -12.30 -14.15
CA ASP A 25 -2.30 -12.22 -13.40
C ASP A 25 -2.17 -11.83 -11.91
N LYS A 26 -0.98 -11.43 -11.42
CA LYS A 26 -0.89 -10.90 -10.04
C LYS A 26 -1.50 -9.51 -9.82
N ASP A 27 -1.81 -8.76 -10.88
CA ASP A 27 -2.29 -7.38 -10.74
C ASP A 27 -3.83 -7.22 -10.75
N LYS A 28 -4.60 -8.25 -11.12
CA LYS A 28 -6.06 -8.11 -11.34
C LYS A 28 -6.96 -8.33 -10.12
N LYS A 29 -6.42 -8.71 -8.93
CA LYS A 29 -7.25 -8.99 -7.72
C LYS A 29 -7.34 -7.86 -6.69
N ARG A 30 -6.80 -6.66 -6.96
CA ARG A 30 -6.77 -5.54 -6.00
C ARG A 30 -7.93 -4.54 -6.14
N GLN A 31 -8.96 -4.85 -6.93
CA GLN A 31 -10.25 -4.17 -6.90
C GLN A 31 -11.09 -4.64 -5.69
N LYS A 32 -10.53 -4.59 -4.47
CA LYS A 32 -11.36 -4.74 -3.26
C LYS A 32 -12.16 -3.44 -3.13
N LYS A 33 -13.48 -3.57 -3.35
CA LYS A 33 -14.53 -2.58 -3.07
C LYS A 33 -14.07 -1.66 -1.94
N ARG A 34 -14.17 -0.33 -2.15
CA ARG A 34 -13.87 0.69 -1.13
C ARG A 34 -14.78 0.43 0.08
N GLY A 35 -14.34 -0.46 0.95
CA GLY A 35 -15.11 -0.99 2.07
C GLY A 35 -15.01 -0.02 3.22
N ILE A 36 -16.16 0.40 3.72
CA ILE A 36 -16.24 1.05 5.02
C ILE A 36 -15.57 0.11 6.03
N PHE A 37 -14.59 0.61 6.78
CA PHE A 37 -13.93 -0.20 7.80
C PHE A 37 -14.92 -0.62 8.89
N PRO A 38 -14.77 -1.82 9.47
CA PRO A 38 -15.58 -2.25 10.60
C PRO A 38 -15.64 -1.18 11.70
N LYS A 39 -16.78 -1.05 12.38
CA LYS A 39 -16.97 -0.05 13.44
C LYS A 39 -15.97 -0.23 14.58
N VAL A 40 -15.68 -1.48 14.93
CA VAL A 40 -14.67 -1.83 15.94
C VAL A 40 -13.28 -1.33 15.53
N ALA A 41 -12.83 -1.63 14.30
CA ALA A 41 -11.56 -1.15 13.78
C ALA A 41 -11.47 0.39 13.79
N THR A 42 -12.53 1.05 13.35
CA THR A 42 -12.60 2.53 13.34
C THR A 42 -12.58 3.12 14.75
N ASN A 43 -13.23 2.48 15.72
CA ASN A 43 -13.26 2.93 17.11
C ASN A 43 -11.87 2.88 17.74
N ILE A 44 -11.11 1.81 17.51
CA ILE A 44 -9.73 1.66 18.00
C ILE A 44 -8.85 2.77 17.42
N MET A 45 -8.88 2.97 16.10
CA MET A 45 -8.07 4.02 15.45
C MET A 45 -8.46 5.43 15.90
N ARG A 46 -9.75 5.69 16.14
CA ARG A 46 -10.24 6.96 16.70
C ARG A 46 -9.77 7.18 18.13
N ALA A 47 -9.85 6.16 18.99
CA ALA A 47 -9.39 6.26 20.36
C ALA A 47 -7.92 6.67 20.43
N TRP A 48 -7.06 6.04 19.62
CA TRP A 48 -5.66 6.43 19.51
C TRP A 48 -5.50 7.87 19.02
N LEU A 49 -6.24 8.27 17.98
CA LEU A 49 -6.16 9.62 17.42
C LEU A 49 -6.54 10.70 18.45
N PHE A 50 -7.59 10.47 19.25
CA PHE A 50 -8.03 11.42 20.26
C PHE A 50 -7.05 11.55 21.43
N GLN A 51 -6.33 10.47 21.78
CA GLN A 51 -5.26 10.50 22.77
C GLN A 51 -4.03 11.27 22.26
N HIS A 52 -3.79 11.29 20.94
CA HIS A 52 -2.62 11.89 20.31
C HIS A 52 -2.97 13.10 19.43
N LEU A 53 -3.95 13.92 19.82
CA LEU A 53 -4.38 15.08 19.01
C LEU A 53 -3.27 16.11 18.80
N THR A 54 -2.35 16.25 19.76
CA THR A 54 -1.21 17.16 19.68
C THR A 54 -0.17 16.69 18.66
N HIS A 55 0.08 15.38 18.57
CA HIS A 55 1.01 14.79 17.63
C HIS A 55 0.44 13.51 17.00
N PRO A 56 -0.50 13.63 16.04
CA PRO A 56 -1.27 12.50 15.52
C PRO A 56 -0.49 11.70 14.47
N TYR A 57 0.79 11.42 14.73
CA TYR A 57 1.68 10.67 13.86
C TYR A 57 2.10 9.38 14.58
N PRO A 58 1.38 8.27 14.35
CA PRO A 58 1.76 7.00 14.95
C PRO A 58 3.12 6.57 14.41
N SER A 59 3.99 6.09 15.30
CA SER A 59 5.27 5.47 14.92
C SER A 59 5.03 4.18 14.12
N GLU A 60 6.07 3.63 13.48
CA GLU A 60 5.93 2.36 12.75
C GLU A 60 5.45 1.22 13.66
N GLU A 61 5.93 1.18 14.90
CA GLU A 61 5.50 0.18 15.88
C GLU A 61 4.02 0.36 16.26
N GLN A 62 3.59 1.60 16.50
CA GLN A 62 2.18 1.90 16.79
C GLN A 62 1.27 1.55 15.61
N LYS A 63 1.72 1.78 14.37
CA LYS A 63 0.99 1.35 13.16
C LYS A 63 0.85 -0.16 13.08
N LYS A 64 1.90 -0.92 13.44
CA LYS A 64 1.85 -2.39 13.48
C LYS A 64 0.88 -2.88 14.55
N GLN A 65 0.92 -2.32 15.75
CA GLN A 65 -0.02 -2.67 16.82
C GLN A 65 -1.47 -2.38 16.39
N LEU A 66 -1.73 -1.21 15.85
CA LEU A 66 -3.06 -0.84 15.36
C LEU A 66 -3.53 -1.75 14.22
N ALA A 67 -2.63 -2.17 13.33
CA ALA A 67 -2.94 -3.14 12.28
C ALA A 67 -3.35 -4.50 12.86
N GLN A 68 -2.64 -4.98 13.88
CA GLN A 68 -2.99 -6.22 14.60
C GLN A 68 -4.34 -6.11 15.30
N ASP A 69 -4.56 -5.04 16.09
CA ASP A 69 -5.78 -4.86 16.89
C ASP A 69 -7.04 -4.67 16.02
N THR A 70 -6.87 -4.05 14.85
CA THR A 70 -7.97 -3.76 13.93
C THR A 70 -8.19 -4.84 12.87
N GLY A 71 -7.26 -5.78 12.73
CA GLY A 71 -7.24 -6.76 11.64
C GLY A 71 -7.06 -6.13 10.25
N LEU A 72 -6.53 -4.90 10.18
CA LEU A 72 -6.29 -4.18 8.94
C LEU A 72 -4.83 -4.28 8.52
N THR A 73 -4.57 -4.08 7.23
CA THR A 73 -3.18 -3.95 6.74
C THR A 73 -2.58 -2.62 7.21
N ILE A 74 -1.26 -2.59 7.39
CA ILE A 74 -0.50 -1.36 7.73
C ILE A 74 -0.82 -0.22 6.75
N LEU A 75 -0.98 -0.54 5.46
CA LEU A 75 -1.35 0.45 4.44
C LEU A 75 -2.75 1.05 4.67
N GLN A 76 -3.73 0.24 5.05
CA GLN A 76 -5.09 0.71 5.37
C GLN A 76 -5.08 1.60 6.61
N VAL A 77 -4.32 1.22 7.65
CA VAL A 77 -4.12 2.03 8.85
C VAL A 77 -3.47 3.37 8.48
N ASN A 78 -2.40 3.36 7.68
CA ASN A 78 -1.71 4.58 7.24
C ASN A 78 -2.66 5.52 6.47
N ASN A 79 -3.38 4.99 5.48
CA ASN A 79 -4.35 5.75 4.70
C ASN A 79 -5.47 6.33 5.57
N TRP A 80 -5.93 5.56 6.56
CA TRP A 80 -6.93 6.03 7.51
C TRP A 80 -6.41 7.21 8.32
N PHE A 81 -5.18 7.13 8.88
CA PHE A 81 -4.59 8.23 9.65
C PHE A 81 -4.36 9.49 8.82
N ILE A 82 -3.88 9.37 7.59
CA ILE A 82 -3.73 10.52 6.69
C ILE A 82 -5.07 11.23 6.48
N ASN A 83 -6.13 10.47 6.19
CA ASN A 83 -7.46 11.04 5.95
C ASN A 83 -8.10 11.58 7.24
N ALA A 84 -8.01 10.85 8.35
CA ALA A 84 -8.59 11.23 9.63
C ALA A 84 -7.99 12.53 10.17
N ARG A 85 -6.67 12.69 10.07
CA ARG A 85 -6.00 13.95 10.46
C ARG A 85 -6.46 15.14 9.63
N ARG A 86 -6.58 14.97 8.31
CA ARG A 86 -7.09 16.05 7.42
C ARG A 86 -8.56 16.39 7.66
N ARG A 87 -9.37 15.45 8.15
CA ARG A 87 -10.81 15.69 8.37
C ARG A 87 -11.16 16.13 9.78
N ILE A 88 -10.31 15.84 10.77
CA ILE A 88 -10.59 16.10 12.18
C ILE A 88 -9.67 17.20 12.71
N VAL A 89 -8.37 17.08 12.49
CA VAL A 89 -7.37 18.01 13.05
C VAL A 89 -7.25 19.28 12.21
N GLN A 90 -7.24 19.17 10.89
CA GLN A 90 -7.15 20.34 10.01
C GLN A 90 -8.33 21.31 10.13
N PRO A 91 -9.62 20.92 10.21
CA PRO A 91 -10.67 21.91 10.43
C PRO A 91 -10.55 22.66 11.76
N MET A 92 -9.89 22.09 12.79
CA MET A 92 -9.57 22.85 14.01
C MET A 92 -8.46 23.90 13.79
N ILE A 93 -7.53 23.66 12.85
CA ILE A 93 -6.42 24.56 12.50
C ILE A 93 -6.87 25.60 11.45
N ASP A 94 -7.60 25.17 10.43
CA ASP A 94 -8.11 26.01 9.34
C ASP A 94 -9.19 26.98 9.82
N GLN A 95 -10.05 26.58 10.78
CA GLN A 95 -10.98 27.52 11.41
C GLN A 95 -10.26 28.66 12.15
N SER A 96 -9.04 28.41 12.65
CA SER A 96 -8.17 29.45 13.21
C SER A 96 -7.54 30.34 12.13
N ASN A 97 -7.27 29.83 10.93
CA ASN A 97 -6.64 30.58 9.84
C ASN A 97 -7.65 31.34 8.95
N ARG A 98 -8.86 30.79 8.75
CA ARG A 98 -9.91 31.38 7.91
C ARG A 98 -10.61 32.58 8.59
N ALA A 99 -10.57 32.64 9.92
CA ALA A 99 -11.05 33.79 10.69
C ALA A 99 -10.16 35.04 10.54
N VAL A 100 -8.88 34.88 10.16
CA VAL A 100 -7.94 36.00 9.94
C VAL A 100 -8.10 36.63 8.54
N SER A 101 -8.54 35.86 7.53
CA SER A 101 -8.63 36.34 6.14
C SER A 101 -9.97 36.96 5.76
N GLN A 102 -10.97 37.01 6.65
CA GLN A 102 -12.26 37.67 6.40
C GLN A 102 -12.43 39.01 7.13
N GLY A 103 -11.34 39.54 7.71
CA GLY A 103 -11.34 40.80 8.49
C GLY A 103 -10.52 41.96 7.90
N ALA A 104 -10.13 41.90 6.63
CA ALA A 104 -9.52 43.03 5.93
C ALA A 104 -10.47 43.50 4.82
N ALA A 105 -11.39 44.40 5.21
CA ALA A 105 -12.15 45.26 4.30
C ALA A 105 -11.26 46.41 3.81
#